data_AF-A0AAW2NMH6-F1
#
_entry.id   AF-A0AAW2NMH6-F1
#
_cell.length_a   1.000
_cell.length_b   1.000
_cell.length_c   1.000
_cell.angle_alpha   90.00
_cell.angle_beta   90.00
_cell.angle_gamma   90.00
#
_symmetry.space_group_name_H-M   'P 1'
#
loop_
_entity.id
_entity.type
_entity.pdbx_description
1 polymer ?
#
loop_
_entity_poly.entity_id
_entity_poly.type
_entity_poly.pdbx_seq_one_letter_code
_entity_poly.pdbx_strand_id
1 'polypeptide(L)'
;MPSPTFLRFQESERVVSGEEGMALAEELGCLFLECSAKTRENVEQCFEELALKIMEVPRLIEKGSTVVKRNILKQKQEHQRPPTGACCSS
;
A
#
# COMPACT_ATOMS: atom_id res chain seq x y z
N MET A 1 7.80 23.87 -28.37
CA MET A 1 7.05 23.10 -27.34
C MET A 1 8.01 22.81 -26.20
N PRO A 2 7.87 23.41 -25.01
CA PRO A 2 8.74 23.05 -23.90
C PRO A 2 8.50 21.59 -23.51
N SER A 3 9.59 20.87 -23.25
CA SER A 3 9.62 19.49 -22.76
C SER A 3 8.71 19.33 -21.53
N PRO A 4 8.04 18.17 -21.33
CA PRO A 4 7.30 17.91 -20.11
C PRO A 4 8.31 17.78 -18.98
N THR A 5 8.66 18.91 -18.37
CA THR A 5 9.25 18.92 -17.04
C THR A 5 8.21 18.26 -16.16
N PHE A 6 8.38 16.95 -15.95
CA PHE A 6 7.70 16.21 -14.90
C PHE A 6 7.77 17.11 -13.67
N LEU A 7 6.62 17.65 -13.28
CA LEU A 7 6.47 18.67 -12.25
C LEU A 7 7.18 18.20 -10.98
N ARG A 8 8.45 18.59 -10.86
CA ARG A 8 9.32 18.35 -9.72
C ARG A 8 8.77 19.23 -8.61
N PHE A 9 8.50 18.63 -7.46
CA PHE A 9 8.00 19.37 -6.30
C PHE A 9 8.95 20.51 -6.00
N GLN A 10 8.40 21.72 -5.85
CA GLN A 10 9.20 22.88 -5.50
C GLN A 10 9.50 22.79 -4.01
N GLU A 11 10.77 22.80 -3.65
CA GLU A 11 11.18 22.72 -2.24
C GLU A 11 10.59 23.87 -1.41
N SER A 12 10.32 25.01 -2.04
CA SER A 12 9.64 26.17 -1.45
C SER A 12 8.17 25.94 -1.09
N GLU A 13 7.52 24.91 -1.63
CA GLU A 13 6.13 24.55 -1.29
C GLU A 13 6.06 23.57 -0.10
N ARG A 14 7.19 22.99 0.34
CA ARG A 14 7.20 22.09 1.48
C ARG A 14 6.90 22.86 2.76
N VAL A 15 5.93 22.35 3.52
CA VAL A 15 5.54 22.87 4.83
C VAL A 15 6.14 22.09 6.00
N VAL A 16 6.76 20.94 5.71
CA VAL A 16 7.43 20.06 6.67
C VAL A 16 8.77 19.65 6.06
N SER A 17 9.84 19.72 6.84
CA SER A 17 11.17 19.28 6.40
C SER A 17 11.35 17.78 6.57
N GLY A 18 12.28 17.19 5.83
CA GLY A 18 12.60 15.77 5.97
C GLY A 18 13.12 15.43 7.38
N GLU A 19 13.89 16.33 7.99
CA GLU A 19 14.44 16.18 9.34
C GLU A 19 13.34 16.18 10.41
N GLU A 20 12.32 17.03 10.26
CA GLU A 20 11.16 17.06 11.17
C GLU A 20 10.39 15.73 11.11
N GLY A 21 10.14 15.24 9.89
CA GLY A 21 9.49 13.95 9.69
C GLY A 21 10.29 12.78 10.26
N MET A 22 11.62 12.78 10.05
CA MET A 22 12.52 11.76 10.58
C MET A 22 12.54 11.77 12.12
N ALA A 23 12.67 12.95 12.74
CA ALA A 23 12.71 13.08 14.19
C ALA A 23 11.43 12.54 14.86
N LEU A 24 10.26 12.85 14.27
CA LEU A 24 8.99 12.31 14.77
C LEU A 24 8.90 10.79 14.61
N ALA A 25 9.39 10.24 13.50
CA ALA A 25 9.39 8.79 13.30
C ALA A 25 10.29 8.08 14.31
N GLU A 26 11.46 8.64 14.63
CA GLU A 26 12.34 8.13 15.69
C GLU A 26 11.65 8.15 17.06
N GLU A 27 10.96 9.25 17.41
CA GLU A 27 10.19 9.38 18.65
C GLU A 27 9.09 8.31 18.76
N LEU A 28 8.39 8.04 17.66
CA LEU A 28 7.30 7.06 17.60
C LEU A 28 7.78 5.62 17.39
N GLY A 29 9.08 5.39 17.21
CA GLY A 29 9.64 4.07 16.88
C GLY A 29 9.16 3.52 15.53
N CYS A 30 8.94 4.41 14.55
CA CYS A 30 8.46 4.10 13.21
C CYS A 30 9.59 4.17 12.18
N LEU A 31 9.41 3.47 11.05
CA LEU A 31 10.24 3.67 9.86
C LEU A 31 9.84 4.98 9.16
N PHE A 32 10.79 5.64 8.51
CA PHE A 32 10.56 6.86 7.74
C PHE A 32 11.23 6.78 6.37
N LEU A 33 10.50 7.19 5.33
CA LEU A 33 11.00 7.30 3.96
C LEU A 33 10.18 8.34 3.20
N GLU A 34 10.83 9.38 2.66
CA GLU A 34 10.17 10.30 1.74
C GLU A 34 9.91 9.60 0.41
N CYS A 35 8.68 9.67 -0.10
CA CYS A 35 8.32 9.09 -1.40
C CYS A 35 7.41 10.01 -2.20
N SER A 36 7.45 9.85 -3.53
CA SER A 36 6.60 10.58 -4.46
C SER A 36 5.84 9.61 -5.33
N ALA A 37 4.53 9.49 -5.08
CA ALA A 37 3.64 8.66 -5.90
C ALA A 37 3.59 9.13 -7.38
N LYS A 38 3.82 10.43 -7.61
CA LYS A 38 3.78 11.05 -8.94
C LYS A 38 4.97 10.67 -9.81
N THR A 39 6.18 10.65 -9.22
CA THR A 39 7.42 10.29 -9.92
C THR A 39 7.83 8.85 -9.69
N ARG A 40 7.10 8.13 -8.82
CA ARG A 40 7.40 6.78 -8.33
C ARG A 40 8.68 6.68 -7.48
N GLU A 41 9.25 7.81 -7.09
CA GLU A 41 10.45 7.84 -6.25
C GLU A 41 10.15 7.21 -4.88
N ASN A 42 11.00 6.25 -4.48
CA ASN A 42 10.98 5.51 -3.21
C ASN A 42 9.69 4.73 -2.89
N VAL A 43 8.71 4.69 -3.80
CA VAL A 43 7.46 3.96 -3.58
C VAL A 43 7.72 2.47 -3.41
N GLU A 44 8.53 1.88 -4.27
CA GLU A 44 8.83 0.44 -4.25
C GLU A 44 9.61 0.04 -2.98
N GLN A 45 10.66 0.80 -2.66
CA GLN A 45 11.47 0.62 -1.45
C GLN A 45 10.62 0.73 -0.17
N CYS A 46 9.67 1.67 -0.11
CA CYS A 46 8.77 1.83 1.03
C CYS A 46 8.02 0.52 1.35
N PHE A 47 7.46 -0.12 0.32
CA PHE A 47 6.74 -1.39 0.50
C PHE A 47 7.68 -2.55 0.80
N GLU A 48 8.87 -2.59 0.19
CA GLU A 48 9.85 -3.64 0.44
C GLU A 48 10.35 -3.61 1.89
N GLU A 49 10.78 -2.45 2.39
CA GLU A 49 11.25 -2.31 3.77
C GLU A 49 10.16 -2.64 4.79
N LEU A 50 8.92 -2.19 4.54
CA LEU A 50 7.79 -2.53 5.39
C LEU A 50 7.52 -4.03 5.42
N ALA A 51 7.51 -4.69 4.25
CA ALA A 51 7.28 -6.12 4.14
C ALA A 51 8.36 -6.92 4.86
N LEU A 52 9.63 -6.55 4.69
CA LEU A 52 10.77 -7.14 5.40
C LEU A 52 10.59 -7.01 6.91
N LYS A 53 10.26 -5.81 7.40
CA LYS A 53 10.09 -5.58 8.84
C LYS A 53 8.94 -6.37 9.45
N ILE A 54 7.85 -6.57 8.71
CA ILE A 54 6.74 -7.44 9.15
C ILE A 54 7.20 -8.90 9.28
N MET A 55 8.02 -9.37 8.33
CA MET A 55 8.51 -10.76 8.36
C MET A 55 9.44 -11.04 9.54
N GLU A 56 10.16 -10.03 10.03
CA GLU A 56 10.99 -10.13 11.23
C GLU A 56 10.20 -10.32 12.53
N VAL A 57 8.88 -10.11 12.52
CA VAL A 57 8.01 -10.24 13.69
C VAL A 57 7.00 -11.38 13.49
N PRO A 58 7.35 -12.64 13.81
CA PRO A 58 6.54 -13.83 13.50
C PRO A 58 5.07 -13.74 13.96
N ARG A 59 4.82 -13.09 15.10
CA ARG A 59 3.48 -12.92 15.68
C ARG A 59 2.53 -12.09 14.80
N LEU A 60 3.05 -11.20 13.95
CA LEU A 60 2.24 -10.39 13.04
C LEU A 60 1.72 -11.23 11.87
N ILE A 61 2.52 -12.18 11.39
CA ILE A 61 2.18 -13.08 10.28
C ILE A 61 1.04 -14.03 10.71
N GLU A 62 1.16 -14.62 11.90
CA GLU A 62 0.17 -15.57 12.42
C GLU A 62 -1.22 -14.95 12.55
N LYS A 63 -1.31 -13.73 13.10
CA LYS A 63 -2.59 -13.01 13.26
C LYS A 63 -3.19 -12.59 11.92
N GLY A 64 -2.37 -12.08 11.00
CA GLY A 64 -2.81 -11.67 9.66
C GLY A 64 -3.36 -12.83 8.83
N SER A 65 -2.76 -14.02 8.96
CA SER A 65 -3.22 -15.25 8.27
C SER A 65 -4.67 -15.62 8.59
N THR A 66 -5.12 -15.38 9.82
CA THR A 66 -6.50 -15.72 10.23
C THR A 66 -7.57 -14.81 9.61
N VAL A 67 -7.24 -13.56 9.29
CA VAL A 67 -8.19 -12.61 8.66
C VAL A 67 -8.33 -12.94 7.17
N VAL A 68 -7.22 -13.17 6.48
CA VAL A 68 -7.22 -13.56 5.06
C VAL A 68 -7.95 -14.90 4.85
N LYS A 69 -7.69 -15.90 5.71
CA LYS A 69 -8.38 -17.20 5.64
C LYS A 69 -9.90 -17.08 5.78
N ARG A 70 -10.41 -16.19 6.63
CA ARG A 70 -11.87 -15.94 6.78
C ARG A 70 -12.47 -15.33 5.52
N ASN A 71 -11.73 -14.44 4.85
CA ASN A 71 -12.22 -13.72 3.67
C ASN A 71 -12.26 -14.63 2.43
N ILE A 72 -11.27 -15.52 2.27
CA ILE A 72 -11.23 -16.52 1.19
C ILE A 72 -12.36 -17.56 1.35
N LEU A 73 -12.67 -17.97 2.59
CA LEU A 73 -13.76 -18.92 2.85
C LEU A 73 -15.13 -18.37 2.41
N LYS A 74 -15.36 -17.05 2.59
CA LYS A 74 -16.62 -16.39 2.18
C LYS A 74 -16.77 -16.30 0.66
N GLN A 75 -15.70 -15.99 -0.08
CA GLN A 75 -15.76 -15.92 -1.54
C GLN A 75 -16.05 -17.27 -2.21
N LYS A 76 -15.58 -18.39 -1.64
CA LYS A 76 -15.88 -19.72 -2.20
C LYS A 76 -17.37 -20.10 -2.10
N GLN A 77 -18.12 -19.49 -1.18
CA GLN A 77 -19.52 -19.83 -0.94
C GLN A 77 -20.51 -19.11 -1.88
N GLU A 78 -20.09 -18.06 -2.60
CA GLU A 78 -20.93 -17.36 -3.59
C GLU A 78 -20.84 -17.93 -5.01
N HIS A 79 -19.80 -18.71 -5.35
CA HIS A 79 -19.59 -19.23 -6.70
C HIS A 79 -20.30 -20.58 -6.98
N GLN A 80 -21.23 -21.01 -6.13
CA GLN A 80 -22.05 -22.21 -6.31
C GLN A 80 -23.55 -21.90 -6.22
N ARG A 81 -24.05 -20.98 -7.05
CA ARG A 81 -25.47 -20.96 -7.41
C ARG A 81 -25.60 -21.36 -8.89
N PRO A 82 -26.36 -22.41 -9.23
CA PRO A 82 -26.57 -22.77 -10.63
C PRO A 82 -27.32 -21.63 -11.33
N PRO A 83 -26.98 -21.29 -12.58
CA PRO A 83 -27.71 -20.28 -13.33
C PRO A 83 -29.08 -20.86 -13.72
N THR A 84 -30.12 -20.53 -12.96
CA THR A 84 -31.51 -20.68 -13.40
C THR A 84 -31.75 -19.71 -14.55
N GLY A 85 -32.05 -20.28 -15.73
CA GLY A 85 -32.09 -19.57 -16.98
C GLY A 85 -33.13 -18.45 -17.08
N ALA A 86 -32.79 -17.46 -17.89
CA ALA A 86 -33.73 -16.64 -18.62
C ALA A 86 -33.06 -16.24 -19.95
N CYS A 87 -33.47 -16.92 -21.02
CA CYS A 87 -33.14 -16.56 -22.39
C CYS A 87 -34.04 -15.38 -22.79
N CYS A 88 -33.44 -14.27 -23.24
CA CYS A 88 -34.15 -13.24 -23.98
C CYS A 88 -33.40 -13.04 -25.31
N SER A 89 -33.93 -13.66 -26.36
CA SER A 89 -33.53 -13.40 -27.74
C SER A 89 -34.07 -12.04 -28.20
N SER A 90 -33.26 -11.30 -28.93
CA SER A 90 -33.67 -10.15 -29.75
C SER A 90 -34.61 -10.56 -30.89
#